data_AF-A0A349MH31-F1
#
_entry.id   AF-A0A349MH31-F1
#
_cell.length_a   1.000
_cell.length_b   1.000
_cell.length_c   1.000
_cell.angle_alpha   90.00
_cell.angle_beta   90.00
_cell.angle_gamma   90.00
#
_symmetry.space_group_name_H-M   'P 1'
#
loop_
_entity.id
_entity.type
_entity.pdbx_description
1 polymer ?
#
loop_
_entity_poly.entity_id
_entity_poly.type
_entity_poly.pdbx_seq_one_letter_code
_entity_poly.pdbx_strand_id
1 'polypeptide(L)'
;MPPSTPDAQPTTLTNFKDSVRHIGHKIGNSQRWSSIAIIAIGASITHYLTVDKVLGSVILDRPPFYQRTYFQYQDLKEGMTMLLRLIVVAFLMLIPMTTPLAQEKTVPVDQGNHALQVKSPNADAANGVDPTWEDTADSFPQEEVSDPLEPFNRAMFVINDLFYSVVIKPVALIYAAVTPEIFRSAIRNFFHNLAMPKHFLNALLQGKPNVAGMEVFRFAINTSVGVLGFYDAAQNMFDIKSGNEDTGQTFGTYGIGDSVYINWPIFGPSNLRDSIGLVGDTFLDPLSYVPDDIWVRAGIQSFRYENEVSLKMGEYENLKKAALDPYISVRDAYLQTRRKQIKE
;
A
#
# COMPACT_ATOMS: atom_id res chain seq x y z
N MET A 1 -36.30 -0.77 62.37
CA MET A 1 -35.22 -1.44 61.61
C MET A 1 -35.84 -2.35 60.56
N PRO A 2 -35.66 -2.01 59.29
CA PRO A 2 -35.20 -2.97 58.29
C PRO A 2 -33.84 -2.52 57.70
N PRO A 3 -33.06 -3.44 57.14
CA PRO A 3 -31.64 -3.22 56.86
C PRO A 3 -31.41 -2.31 55.65
N SER A 4 -30.40 -1.46 55.79
CA SER A 4 -29.83 -0.59 54.75
C SER A 4 -29.27 -1.41 53.59
N THR A 5 -29.77 -1.15 52.38
CA THR A 5 -29.13 -1.54 51.12
C THR A 5 -27.75 -0.88 50.99
N PRO A 6 -26.66 -1.64 50.74
CA PRO A 6 -25.33 -1.05 50.57
C PRO A 6 -25.18 -0.45 49.16
N ASP A 7 -24.57 0.72 49.12
CA ASP A 7 -24.20 1.45 47.91
C ASP A 7 -23.40 0.59 46.93
N ALA A 8 -23.82 0.57 45.66
CA ALA A 8 -23.07 -0.02 44.57
C ALA A 8 -21.88 0.90 44.19
N GLN A 9 -20.68 0.51 44.62
CA GLN A 9 -19.42 1.10 44.16
C GLN A 9 -19.09 0.63 42.73
N PRO A 10 -18.69 1.51 41.79
CA PRO A 10 -18.25 1.12 40.45
C PRO A 10 -16.81 0.56 40.52
N THR A 11 -16.66 -0.77 40.52
CA THR A 11 -15.36 -1.44 40.77
C THR A 11 -14.71 -2.14 39.56
N THR A 12 -15.17 -1.90 38.32
CA THR A 12 -14.61 -2.60 37.14
C THR A 12 -13.78 -1.74 36.18
N LEU A 13 -13.96 -0.41 36.14
CA LEU A 13 -13.18 0.45 35.23
C LEU A 13 -11.91 1.07 35.85
N THR A 14 -11.88 1.24 37.17
CA THR A 14 -10.71 1.78 37.91
C THR A 14 -9.54 0.80 37.91
N ASN A 15 -9.81 -0.51 38.03
CA ASN A 15 -8.78 -1.56 38.09
C ASN A 15 -7.97 -1.73 36.79
N PHE A 16 -8.56 -1.44 35.62
CA PHE A 16 -7.84 -1.54 34.34
C PHE A 16 -6.87 -0.38 34.13
N LYS A 17 -7.32 0.84 34.43
CA LYS A 17 -6.51 2.06 34.27
C LYS A 17 -5.30 2.06 35.22
N ASP A 18 -5.48 1.53 36.42
CA ASP A 18 -4.40 1.39 37.41
C ASP A 18 -3.44 0.24 37.08
N SER A 19 -3.93 -0.86 36.50
CA SER A 19 -3.07 -1.95 36.00
C SER A 19 -2.20 -1.51 34.81
N VAL A 20 -2.76 -0.73 33.88
CA VAL A 20 -2.03 -0.17 32.74
C VAL A 20 -0.97 0.84 33.19
N ARG A 21 -1.27 1.65 34.22
CA ARG A 21 -0.30 2.60 34.81
C ARG A 21 0.86 1.89 35.51
N HIS A 22 0.60 0.79 36.21
CA HIS A 22 1.63 0.06 36.95
C HIS A 22 2.60 -0.69 36.03
N ILE A 23 2.12 -1.23 34.91
CA ILE A 23 2.94 -1.89 33.88
C ILE A 23 3.81 -0.86 33.12
N GLY A 24 3.27 0.36 32.90
CA GLY A 24 3.97 1.42 32.19
C GLY A 24 5.27 1.90 32.86
N HIS A 25 5.40 1.79 34.20
CA HIS A 25 6.54 2.35 34.94
C HIS A 25 7.77 1.43 35.02
N LYS A 26 7.66 0.16 34.61
CA LYS A 26 8.73 -0.86 34.77
C LYS A 26 9.39 -1.34 33.48
N ILE A 27 8.93 -0.89 32.31
CA ILE A 27 9.33 -1.46 31.02
C ILE A 27 9.92 -0.36 30.12
N GLY A 28 11.17 -0.57 29.69
CA GLY A 28 11.93 0.34 28.82
C GLY A 28 11.27 0.59 27.46
N ASN A 29 11.65 1.70 26.81
CA ASN A 29 10.90 2.32 25.71
C ASN A 29 10.63 1.40 24.49
N SER A 30 11.46 0.39 24.23
CA SER A 30 11.25 -0.55 23.12
C SER A 30 10.21 -1.65 23.42
N GLN A 31 10.05 -2.07 24.67
CA GLN A 31 9.09 -3.11 25.06
C GLN A 31 7.67 -2.56 25.30
N ARG A 32 7.53 -1.22 25.38
CA ARG A 32 6.22 -0.55 25.47
C ARG A 32 5.39 -0.74 24.20
N TRP A 33 6.01 -0.71 23.02
CA TRP A 33 5.31 -0.88 21.74
C TRP A 33 4.87 -2.32 21.49
N SER A 34 5.69 -3.30 21.88
CA SER A 34 5.33 -4.73 21.82
C SER A 34 4.15 -5.06 22.73
N SER A 35 4.12 -4.48 23.93
CA SER A 35 3.03 -4.66 24.89
C SER A 35 1.73 -4.02 24.41
N ILE A 36 1.80 -2.85 23.77
CA ILE A 36 0.64 -2.18 23.16
C ILE A 36 0.11 -2.99 21.97
N ALA A 37 0.98 -3.55 21.13
CA ALA A 37 0.59 -4.41 20.01
C ALA A 37 -0.10 -5.70 20.49
N ILE A 38 0.42 -6.36 21.54
CA ILE A 38 -0.19 -7.56 22.12
C ILE A 38 -1.57 -7.26 22.74
N ILE A 39 -1.71 -6.12 23.43
CA ILE A 39 -2.98 -5.68 24.02
C ILE A 39 -4.00 -5.31 22.93
N ALA A 40 -3.57 -4.68 21.82
CA ALA A 40 -4.42 -4.34 20.68
C ALA A 40 -4.90 -5.59 19.91
N ILE A 41 -4.03 -6.60 19.78
CA ILE A 41 -4.37 -7.89 19.18
C ILE A 41 -5.34 -8.67 20.10
N GLY A 42 -5.09 -8.69 21.41
CA GLY A 42 -5.99 -9.31 22.40
C GLY A 42 -7.36 -8.63 22.48
N ALA A 43 -7.41 -7.30 22.38
CA ALA A 43 -8.66 -6.53 22.34
C ALA A 43 -9.44 -6.78 21.03
N SER A 44 -8.75 -6.93 19.89
CA SER A 44 -9.37 -7.32 18.62
C SER A 44 -9.99 -8.71 18.68
N ILE A 45 -9.30 -9.69 19.28
CA ILE A 45 -9.82 -11.06 19.44
C ILE A 45 -11.05 -11.07 20.38
N THR A 46 -11.02 -10.29 21.46
CA THR A 46 -12.13 -10.23 22.42
C THR A 46 -13.36 -9.53 21.82
N HIS A 47 -13.16 -8.47 21.03
CA HIS A 47 -14.24 -7.76 20.36
C HIS A 47 -14.89 -8.60 19.24
N TYR A 48 -14.09 -9.39 18.51
CA TYR A 48 -14.54 -10.29 17.44
C TYR A 48 -15.44 -11.44 17.94
N LEU A 49 -15.24 -11.90 19.19
CA LEU A 49 -16.10 -12.89 19.85
C LEU A 49 -17.44 -12.32 20.34
N THR A 50 -17.53 -11.01 20.60
CA THR A 50 -18.78 -10.36 21.02
C THR A 50 -19.75 -10.10 19.87
N VAL A 51 -19.24 -9.80 18.68
CA VAL A 51 -20.05 -9.56 17.47
C VAL A 51 -20.74 -10.83 16.99
N ASP A 52 -20.11 -12.00 17.17
CA ASP A 52 -20.66 -13.31 16.80
C ASP A 52 -21.89 -13.71 17.63
N LYS A 53 -21.93 -13.29 18.91
CA LYS A 53 -23.10 -13.51 19.78
C LYS A 53 -24.32 -12.68 19.36
N VAL A 54 -24.09 -11.52 18.74
CA VAL A 54 -25.16 -10.62 18.26
C VAL A 54 -25.64 -11.05 16.86
N LEU A 55 -24.74 -11.50 15.98
CA LEU A 55 -25.15 -12.05 14.68
C LEU A 55 -25.87 -13.40 14.83
N GLY A 56 -25.41 -14.26 15.74
CA GLY A 56 -26.04 -15.54 16.03
C GLY A 56 -27.48 -15.39 16.54
N SER A 57 -27.75 -14.42 17.41
CA SER A 57 -29.11 -14.17 17.92
C SER A 57 -30.08 -13.62 16.88
N VAL A 58 -29.58 -12.90 15.85
CA VAL A 58 -30.41 -12.32 14.77
C VAL A 58 -30.66 -13.31 13.62
N ILE A 59 -29.74 -14.26 13.38
CA ILE A 59 -29.82 -15.21 12.26
C ILE A 59 -30.54 -16.52 12.65
N LEU A 60 -30.51 -16.91 13.93
CA LEU A 60 -31.23 -18.10 14.43
C LEU A 60 -32.76 -17.95 14.37
N ASP A 61 -33.28 -16.73 14.17
CA ASP A 61 -34.72 -16.42 14.06
C ASP A 61 -35.22 -16.37 12.59
N ARG A 62 -34.37 -16.72 11.62
CA ARG A 62 -34.67 -16.71 10.16
C ARG A 62 -34.88 -18.13 9.61
N PRO A 63 -35.62 -18.28 8.48
CA PRO A 63 -35.93 -19.59 7.91
C PRO A 63 -34.69 -20.43 7.54
N PRO A 64 -34.80 -21.78 7.53
CA PRO A 64 -33.66 -22.73 7.55
C PRO A 64 -32.68 -22.60 6.37
N PHE A 65 -33.10 -21.97 5.27
CA PHE A 65 -32.22 -21.64 4.14
C PHE A 65 -31.04 -20.73 4.53
N TYR A 66 -31.27 -19.74 5.40
CA TYR A 66 -30.24 -18.79 5.85
C TYR A 66 -29.32 -19.37 6.94
N GLN A 67 -29.81 -20.36 7.69
CA GLN A 67 -29.02 -21.00 8.73
C GLN A 67 -27.92 -21.88 8.13
N ARG A 68 -28.20 -22.59 7.03
CA ARG A 68 -27.24 -23.48 6.38
C ARG A 68 -26.04 -22.74 5.79
N THR A 69 -26.28 -21.58 5.18
CA THR A 69 -25.22 -20.70 4.67
C THR A 69 -24.44 -20.02 5.79
N TYR A 70 -25.09 -19.71 6.93
CA TYR A 70 -24.42 -19.17 8.12
C TYR A 70 -23.45 -20.19 8.74
N PHE A 71 -23.86 -21.45 8.91
CA PHE A 71 -22.96 -22.49 9.45
C PHE A 71 -21.79 -22.79 8.52
N GLN A 72 -22.02 -22.82 7.21
CA GLN A 72 -20.95 -23.01 6.22
C GLN A 72 -19.97 -21.81 6.18
N TYR A 73 -20.49 -20.59 6.38
CA TYR A 73 -19.66 -19.39 6.57
C TYR A 73 -18.87 -19.45 7.88
N GLN A 74 -19.45 -19.99 8.96
CA GLN A 74 -18.82 -20.10 10.26
C GLN A 74 -17.65 -21.10 10.26
N ASP A 75 -17.80 -22.24 9.59
CA ASP A 75 -16.71 -23.22 9.41
C ASP A 75 -15.57 -22.65 8.54
N LEU A 76 -15.90 -21.94 7.46
CA LEU A 76 -14.92 -21.28 6.59
C LEU A 76 -14.18 -20.15 7.33
N LYS A 77 -14.91 -19.39 8.17
CA LYS A 77 -14.40 -18.31 9.00
C LYS A 77 -13.45 -18.82 10.08
N GLU A 78 -13.77 -19.92 10.75
CA GLU A 78 -12.88 -20.55 11.73
C GLU A 78 -11.58 -21.05 11.07
N GLY A 79 -11.69 -21.67 9.89
CA GLY A 79 -10.53 -22.08 9.09
C GLY A 79 -9.63 -20.91 8.69
N MET A 80 -10.22 -19.83 8.19
CA MET A 80 -9.49 -18.62 7.79
C MET A 80 -8.88 -17.87 8.99
N THR A 81 -9.56 -17.86 10.13
CA THR A 81 -9.06 -17.27 11.38
C THR A 81 -7.88 -18.06 11.94
N MET A 82 -7.93 -19.39 11.86
CA MET A 82 -6.79 -20.26 12.21
C MET A 82 -5.60 -20.01 11.27
N LEU A 83 -5.84 -19.86 9.96
CA LEU A 83 -4.80 -19.54 8.98
C LEU A 83 -4.14 -18.17 9.26
N LEU A 84 -4.94 -17.14 9.54
CA LEU A 84 -4.47 -15.81 9.92
C LEU A 84 -3.66 -15.85 11.22
N ARG A 85 -4.11 -16.60 12.23
CA ARG A 85 -3.34 -16.80 13.48
C ARG A 85 -2.01 -17.48 13.21
N LEU A 86 -1.96 -18.48 12.33
CA LEU A 86 -0.72 -19.16 11.94
C LEU A 86 0.22 -18.24 11.17
N ILE A 87 -0.29 -17.40 10.27
CA ILE A 87 0.51 -16.42 9.53
C ILE A 87 1.08 -15.36 10.47
N VAL A 88 0.30 -14.84 11.41
CA VAL A 88 0.76 -13.87 12.41
C VAL A 88 1.80 -14.50 13.34
N VAL A 89 1.59 -15.73 13.79
CA VAL A 89 2.57 -16.46 14.62
C VAL A 89 3.85 -16.73 13.82
N ALA A 90 3.75 -17.17 12.56
CA ALA A 90 4.92 -17.36 11.69
C ALA A 90 5.67 -16.06 11.45
N PHE A 91 4.96 -14.94 11.25
CA PHE A 91 5.53 -13.60 11.08
C PHE A 91 6.24 -13.12 12.37
N LEU A 92 5.66 -13.39 13.54
CA LEU A 92 6.28 -13.09 14.83
C LEU A 92 7.49 -13.99 15.13
N MET A 93 7.48 -15.25 14.67
CA MET A 93 8.61 -16.17 14.80
C MET A 93 9.75 -15.89 13.80
N LEU A 94 9.45 -15.20 12.69
CA LEU A 94 10.43 -14.80 11.67
C LEU A 94 11.15 -13.48 11.99
N ILE A 95 10.80 -12.78 13.08
CA ILE A 95 11.61 -11.68 13.61
C ILE A 95 12.89 -12.28 14.20
N PRO A 96 14.06 -12.17 13.56
CA PRO A 96 15.28 -12.69 14.15
C PRO A 96 15.60 -11.82 15.36
N MET A 97 15.65 -12.42 16.55
CA MET A 97 16.42 -11.87 17.68
C MET A 97 17.90 -11.92 17.28
N THR A 98 18.36 -10.97 16.49
CA THR A 98 19.78 -10.77 16.22
C THR A 98 20.09 -9.29 16.33
N THR A 99 20.36 -8.85 17.54
CA THR A 99 21.38 -7.82 17.75
C THR A 99 22.72 -8.52 17.86
N PRO A 100 23.64 -8.31 16.91
CA PRO A 100 25.03 -8.15 17.25
C PRO A 100 25.39 -6.66 17.12
N LEU A 101 26.13 -6.19 18.10
CA LEU A 101 26.67 -4.86 18.25
C LEU A 101 27.32 -4.39 16.92
N ALA A 102 26.86 -3.26 16.39
CA ALA A 102 27.63 -2.53 15.37
C ALA A 102 28.89 -1.99 16.06
N GLN A 103 30.03 -2.64 15.81
CA GLN A 103 31.34 -2.04 16.08
C GLN A 103 31.52 -0.86 15.12
N GLU A 104 31.61 0.32 15.71
CA GLU A 104 32.08 1.54 15.08
C GLU A 104 33.52 1.31 14.58
N LYS A 105 33.71 1.24 13.27
CA LYS A 105 35.03 1.29 12.65
C LYS A 105 35.22 2.70 12.09
N THR A 106 35.91 3.53 12.88
CA THR A 106 36.36 4.85 12.47
C THR A 106 37.32 4.71 11.28
N VAL A 107 37.03 5.41 10.18
CA VAL A 107 37.93 5.57 9.03
C VAL A 107 38.77 6.84 9.28
N PRO A 108 40.10 6.81 9.16
CA PRO A 108 40.91 8.02 9.26
C PRO A 108 40.66 8.92 8.04
N VAL A 109 40.44 10.20 8.30
CA VAL A 109 40.47 11.28 7.31
C VAL A 109 41.88 11.39 6.76
N ASP A 110 42.06 11.17 5.45
CA ASP A 110 43.25 11.61 4.73
C ASP A 110 42.90 12.83 3.88
N GLN A 111 43.59 13.93 4.15
CA GLN A 111 43.47 15.20 3.46
C GLN A 111 44.41 15.17 2.24
N GLY A 112 43.87 14.89 1.06
CA GLY A 112 44.64 14.87 -0.18
C GLY A 112 43.89 15.52 -1.33
N ASN A 113 44.23 16.78 -1.61
CA ASN A 113 43.75 17.61 -2.70
C ASN A 113 43.83 16.93 -4.07
N HIS A 114 42.73 16.90 -4.85
CA HIS A 114 42.78 17.07 -6.30
C HIS A 114 41.52 17.79 -6.80
N ALA A 115 41.53 19.12 -6.68
CA ALA A 115 40.73 19.96 -7.56
C ALA A 115 41.37 19.93 -8.95
N LEU A 116 40.66 19.42 -9.95
CA LEU A 116 41.02 19.63 -11.36
C LEU A 116 39.98 20.53 -11.99
N GLN A 117 40.35 21.81 -12.06
CA GLN A 117 39.76 22.81 -12.95
C GLN A 117 39.97 22.36 -14.40
N VAL A 118 38.92 22.38 -15.22
CA VAL A 118 39.06 22.29 -16.68
C VAL A 118 38.86 23.67 -17.27
N LYS A 119 39.99 24.22 -17.71
CA LYS A 119 40.16 25.43 -18.51
C LYS A 119 39.88 25.10 -19.97
N SER A 120 39.03 25.89 -20.64
CA SER A 120 38.92 25.90 -22.10
C SER A 120 40.13 26.64 -22.71
N PRO A 121 40.71 26.19 -23.84
CA PRO A 121 40.53 26.94 -25.09
C PRO A 121 40.55 26.09 -26.38
N ASN A 122 40.34 26.80 -27.49
CA ASN A 122 39.91 26.39 -28.83
C ASN A 122 41.06 26.02 -29.80
N ALA A 123 40.68 25.26 -30.86
CA ALA A 123 41.16 25.24 -32.25
C ALA A 123 42.52 24.60 -32.69
N ASP A 124 42.38 23.71 -33.70
CA ASP A 124 43.21 23.46 -34.89
C ASP A 124 44.01 22.13 -35.06
N ALA A 125 43.67 21.48 -36.20
CA ALA A 125 44.50 20.69 -37.13
C ALA A 125 44.81 19.18 -36.89
N ALA A 126 44.06 18.37 -37.65
CA ALA A 126 44.52 17.38 -38.65
C ALA A 126 45.24 16.07 -38.27
N ASN A 127 44.63 14.99 -38.80
CA ASN A 127 45.17 13.69 -39.25
C ASN A 127 45.36 12.55 -38.23
N GLY A 128 44.72 11.43 -38.55
CA GLY A 128 45.15 10.09 -38.13
C GLY A 128 44.01 9.21 -37.66
N VAL A 129 43.50 8.35 -38.54
CA VAL A 129 42.55 7.28 -38.20
C VAL A 129 43.28 6.19 -37.41
N ASP A 130 42.78 5.87 -36.23
CA ASP A 130 42.84 4.52 -35.63
C ASP A 130 41.53 4.30 -34.85
N PRO A 131 40.66 3.34 -35.23
CA PRO A 131 39.45 3.06 -34.47
C PRO A 131 39.81 2.12 -33.32
N THR A 132 40.36 2.67 -32.24
CA THR A 132 40.29 1.99 -30.95
C THR A 132 38.82 2.00 -30.54
N TRP A 133 38.21 0.81 -30.54
CA TRP A 133 36.91 0.55 -29.95
C TRP A 133 37.00 0.74 -28.43
N GLU A 134 37.16 1.99 -27.99
CA GLU A 134 36.90 2.41 -26.62
C GLU A 134 35.39 2.35 -26.43
N ASP A 135 34.95 1.21 -25.89
CA ASP A 135 34.11 1.07 -24.70
C ASP A 135 33.33 2.33 -24.22
N THR A 136 32.69 3.06 -25.13
CA THR A 136 31.54 3.88 -24.82
C THR A 136 30.37 2.92 -24.63
N ALA A 137 30.44 2.12 -23.58
CA ALA A 137 29.23 1.77 -22.86
C ALA A 137 28.59 3.11 -22.53
N ASP A 138 27.56 3.46 -23.29
CA ASP A 138 26.68 4.59 -23.01
C ASP A 138 26.22 4.44 -21.56
N SER A 139 26.97 5.03 -20.63
CA SER A 139 26.53 5.23 -19.28
C SER A 139 25.43 6.27 -19.40
N PHE A 140 24.21 5.81 -19.63
CA PHE A 140 23.02 6.62 -19.38
C PHE A 140 23.27 7.29 -18.03
N PRO A 141 23.26 8.63 -17.95
CA PRO A 141 23.41 9.30 -16.68
C PRO A 141 22.23 8.82 -15.83
N GLN A 142 22.46 7.85 -14.96
CA GLN A 142 21.53 7.53 -13.91
C GLN A 142 21.65 8.72 -12.97
N GLU A 143 20.68 9.63 -13.04
CA GLU A 143 20.52 10.62 -11.99
C GLU A 143 20.49 9.84 -10.68
N GLU A 144 21.55 9.94 -9.90
CA GLU A 144 21.69 9.20 -8.66
C GLU A 144 20.64 9.75 -7.69
N VAL A 145 19.48 9.08 -7.64
CA VAL A 145 18.39 9.49 -6.76
C VAL A 145 18.86 9.25 -5.34
N SER A 146 19.11 10.34 -4.62
CA SER A 146 19.47 10.28 -3.21
C SER A 146 18.34 9.64 -2.41
N ASP A 147 18.62 8.51 -1.76
CA ASP A 147 17.71 7.79 -0.89
C ASP A 147 18.26 7.73 0.55
N PRO A 148 17.93 8.72 1.39
CA PRO A 148 18.38 8.78 2.78
C PRO A 148 17.92 7.59 3.65
N LEU A 149 16.86 6.89 3.24
CA LEU A 149 16.25 5.79 3.98
C LEU A 149 16.51 4.43 3.31
N GLU A 150 17.53 4.34 2.46
CA GLU A 150 17.84 3.13 1.69
C GLU A 150 17.91 1.85 2.53
N PRO A 151 18.57 1.80 3.71
CA PRO A 151 18.61 0.58 4.51
C PRO A 151 17.22 0.12 4.96
N PHE A 152 16.36 1.06 5.35
CA PHE A 152 14.98 0.78 5.72
C PHE A 152 14.16 0.33 4.51
N ASN A 153 14.27 1.06 3.41
CA ASN A 153 13.49 0.79 2.19
C ASN A 153 13.84 -0.56 1.56
N ARG A 154 15.13 -0.95 1.58
CA ARG A 154 15.59 -2.28 1.18
C ARG A 154 15.08 -3.38 2.10
N ALA A 155 15.08 -3.16 3.42
CA ALA A 155 14.51 -4.13 4.36
C ALA A 155 13.01 -4.32 4.13
N MET A 156 12.25 -3.23 3.96
CA MET A 156 10.82 -3.31 3.63
C MET A 156 10.58 -3.92 2.26
N PHE A 157 11.48 -3.72 1.29
CA PHE A 157 11.39 -4.34 -0.03
C PHE A 157 11.43 -5.85 0.05
N VAL A 158 12.36 -6.41 0.85
CA VAL A 158 12.45 -7.85 1.07
C VAL A 158 11.19 -8.39 1.75
N ILE A 159 10.65 -7.67 2.73
CA ILE A 159 9.39 -8.05 3.40
C ILE A 159 8.23 -8.06 2.41
N ASN A 160 8.12 -7.02 1.57
CA ASN A 160 7.07 -6.92 0.55
C ASN A 160 7.20 -7.99 -0.52
N ASP A 161 8.41 -8.28 -0.97
CA ASP A 161 8.70 -9.33 -1.95
C ASP A 161 8.35 -10.73 -1.40
N LEU A 162 8.67 -10.98 -0.13
CA LEU A 162 8.28 -12.22 0.55
C LEU A 162 6.76 -12.33 0.69
N PHE A 163 6.10 -11.26 1.15
CA PHE A 163 4.66 -11.22 1.29
C PHE A 163 3.94 -11.41 -0.05
N TYR A 164 4.43 -10.75 -1.11
CA TYR A 164 3.95 -10.93 -2.46
C TYR A 164 4.08 -12.40 -2.90
N SER A 165 5.26 -12.99 -2.74
CA SER A 165 5.56 -14.34 -3.22
C SER A 165 4.80 -15.43 -2.45
N VAL A 166 4.60 -15.27 -1.14
CA VAL A 166 4.01 -16.28 -0.25
C VAL A 166 2.50 -16.14 -0.11
N VAL A 167 1.97 -14.92 -0.14
CA VAL A 167 0.55 -14.64 0.14
C VAL A 167 -0.17 -14.18 -1.11
N ILE A 168 0.23 -13.02 -1.66
CA ILE A 168 -0.54 -12.36 -2.73
C ILE A 168 -0.55 -13.18 -4.00
N LYS A 169 0.62 -13.66 -4.45
CA LYS A 169 0.77 -14.41 -5.69
C LYS A 169 -0.05 -15.70 -5.74
N PRO A 170 0.04 -16.63 -4.76
CA PRO A 170 -0.75 -17.86 -4.82
C PRO A 170 -2.26 -17.58 -4.74
N VAL A 171 -2.67 -16.58 -3.94
CA VAL A 171 -4.06 -16.19 -3.81
C VAL A 171 -4.59 -15.61 -5.13
N ALA A 172 -3.84 -14.69 -5.75
CA ALA A 172 -4.18 -14.15 -7.07
C ALA A 172 -4.22 -15.24 -8.16
N LEU A 173 -3.31 -16.23 -8.13
CA LEU A 173 -3.31 -17.37 -9.05
C LEU A 173 -4.58 -18.22 -8.92
N ILE A 174 -5.00 -18.52 -7.70
CA ILE A 174 -6.26 -19.24 -7.44
C ILE A 174 -7.44 -18.41 -7.95
N TYR A 175 -7.45 -17.11 -7.64
CA TYR A 175 -8.51 -16.20 -8.09
C TYR A 175 -8.61 -16.14 -9.62
N ALA A 176 -7.48 -16.05 -10.34
CA ALA A 176 -7.45 -16.05 -11.80
C ALA A 176 -7.80 -17.41 -12.41
N ALA A 177 -7.53 -18.51 -11.71
CA ALA A 177 -7.93 -19.85 -12.16
C ALA A 177 -9.45 -20.06 -12.06
N VAL A 178 -10.11 -19.49 -11.04
CA VAL A 178 -11.55 -19.60 -10.83
C VAL A 178 -12.33 -18.54 -11.60
N THR A 179 -11.75 -17.34 -11.78
CA THR A 179 -12.44 -16.18 -12.34
C THR A 179 -11.86 -15.78 -13.69
N PRO A 180 -12.65 -15.88 -14.79
CA PRO A 180 -12.22 -15.44 -16.11
C PRO A 180 -11.78 -13.97 -16.14
N GLU A 181 -10.83 -13.66 -17.02
CA GLU A 181 -10.25 -12.32 -17.15
C GLU A 181 -11.29 -11.22 -17.43
N ILE A 182 -12.36 -11.54 -18.17
CA ILE A 182 -13.47 -10.62 -18.45
C ILE A 182 -14.11 -10.11 -17.16
N PHE A 183 -14.34 -10.99 -16.18
CA PHE A 183 -14.93 -10.60 -14.90
C PHE A 183 -13.96 -9.81 -14.04
N ARG A 184 -12.67 -10.21 -14.01
CA ARG A 184 -11.63 -9.50 -13.25
C ARG A 184 -11.40 -8.09 -13.78
N SER A 185 -11.37 -7.95 -15.10
CA SER A 185 -11.33 -6.66 -15.78
C SER A 185 -12.57 -5.82 -15.49
N ALA A 186 -13.75 -6.44 -15.45
CA ALA A 186 -14.99 -5.74 -15.12
C ALA A 186 -15.01 -5.19 -13.69
N ILE A 187 -14.52 -5.98 -12.73
CA ILE A 187 -14.38 -5.57 -11.33
C ILE A 187 -13.38 -4.40 -11.20
N ARG A 188 -12.25 -4.46 -11.91
CA ARG A 188 -11.30 -3.34 -11.98
C ARG A 188 -12.01 -2.08 -12.49
N ASN A 189 -12.70 -2.18 -13.62
CA ASN A 189 -13.38 -1.04 -14.24
C ASN A 189 -14.43 -0.44 -13.29
N PHE A 190 -15.16 -1.29 -12.56
CA PHE A 190 -16.15 -0.84 -11.57
C PHE A 190 -15.50 -0.01 -10.46
N PHE A 191 -14.40 -0.50 -9.87
CA PHE A 191 -13.67 0.26 -8.85
C PHE A 191 -13.04 1.54 -9.39
N HIS A 192 -12.58 1.51 -10.65
CA HIS A 192 -12.05 2.69 -11.33
C HIS A 192 -13.13 3.75 -11.53
N ASN A 193 -14.30 3.34 -12.00
CA ASN A 193 -15.47 4.22 -12.16
C ASN A 193 -15.92 4.82 -10.82
N LEU A 194 -15.92 4.02 -9.75
CA LEU A 194 -16.27 4.48 -8.40
C LEU A 194 -15.26 5.49 -7.84
N ALA A 195 -14.00 5.43 -8.27
CA ALA A 195 -12.97 6.40 -7.89
C ALA A 195 -13.09 7.74 -8.65
N MET A 196 -14.09 7.93 -9.51
CA MET A 196 -14.27 9.18 -10.27
C MET A 196 -14.26 10.45 -9.39
N PRO A 197 -14.94 10.53 -8.24
CA PRO A 197 -14.96 11.76 -7.45
C PRO A 197 -13.56 12.22 -7.05
N LYS A 198 -12.68 11.28 -6.68
CA LYS A 198 -11.27 11.53 -6.39
C LYS A 198 -10.54 12.09 -7.61
N HIS A 199 -10.69 11.47 -8.77
CA HIS A 199 -10.02 11.92 -10.01
C HIS A 199 -10.52 13.29 -10.46
N PHE A 200 -11.83 13.53 -10.40
CA PHE A 200 -12.47 14.80 -10.74
C PHE A 200 -11.98 15.94 -9.84
N LEU A 201 -12.02 15.75 -8.52
CA LEU A 201 -11.60 16.77 -7.55
C LEU A 201 -10.11 17.10 -7.71
N ASN A 202 -9.25 16.09 -7.86
CA ASN A 202 -7.83 16.32 -8.07
C ASN A 202 -7.54 17.00 -9.40
N ALA A 203 -8.20 16.63 -10.49
CA ALA A 203 -8.07 17.33 -11.78
C ALA A 203 -8.45 18.82 -11.67
N LEU A 204 -9.50 19.14 -10.91
CA LEU A 204 -9.87 20.54 -10.65
C LEU A 204 -8.83 21.27 -9.80
N LEU A 205 -8.34 20.65 -8.73
CA LEU A 205 -7.31 21.24 -7.86
C LEU A 205 -5.99 21.46 -8.63
N GLN A 206 -5.65 20.59 -9.56
CA GLN A 206 -4.50 20.75 -10.45
C GLN A 206 -4.70 21.83 -11.53
N GLY A 207 -5.89 22.44 -11.64
CA GLY A 207 -6.19 23.45 -12.66
C GLY A 207 -6.38 22.86 -14.06
N LYS A 208 -6.79 21.58 -14.17
CA LYS A 208 -7.01 20.86 -15.43
C LYS A 208 -8.52 20.66 -15.70
N PRO A 209 -9.30 21.72 -16.06
CA PRO A 209 -10.75 21.61 -16.23
C PRO A 209 -11.16 20.66 -17.36
N ASN A 210 -10.35 20.54 -18.41
CA ASN A 210 -10.59 19.60 -19.51
C ASN A 210 -10.52 18.15 -19.02
N VAL A 211 -9.53 17.81 -18.19
CA VAL A 211 -9.38 16.48 -17.60
C VAL A 211 -10.52 16.18 -16.63
N ALA A 212 -10.89 17.15 -15.80
CA ALA A 212 -12.05 17.01 -14.91
C ALA A 212 -13.35 16.75 -15.69
N GLY A 213 -13.58 17.48 -16.79
CA GLY A 213 -14.71 17.23 -17.69
C GLY A 213 -14.70 15.83 -18.29
N MET A 214 -13.54 15.34 -18.75
CA MET A 214 -13.39 13.98 -19.27
C MET A 214 -13.74 12.92 -18.23
N GLU A 215 -13.34 13.07 -16.97
CA GLU A 215 -13.68 12.12 -15.90
C GLU A 215 -15.21 12.06 -15.65
N VAL A 216 -15.91 13.20 -15.72
CA VAL A 216 -17.37 13.24 -15.63
C VAL A 216 -18.04 12.53 -16.82
N PHE A 217 -17.56 12.78 -18.03
CA PHE A 217 -18.08 12.11 -19.24
C PHE A 217 -17.82 10.60 -19.19
N ARG A 218 -16.62 10.18 -18.79
CA ARG A 218 -16.26 8.77 -18.58
C ARG A 218 -17.22 8.11 -17.60
N PHE A 219 -17.46 8.74 -16.45
CA PHE A 219 -18.39 8.21 -15.45
C PHE A 219 -19.82 8.11 -15.97
N ALA A 220 -20.32 9.12 -16.69
CA ALA A 220 -21.65 9.09 -17.27
C ALA A 220 -21.80 7.94 -18.29
N ILE A 221 -20.83 7.78 -19.19
CA ILE A 221 -20.83 6.74 -20.24
C ILE A 221 -20.67 5.35 -19.60
N ASN A 222 -19.69 5.18 -18.71
CA ASN A 222 -19.40 3.89 -18.07
C ASN A 222 -20.54 3.47 -17.13
N THR A 223 -21.20 4.41 -16.46
CA THR A 223 -22.35 4.09 -15.60
C THR A 223 -23.60 3.72 -16.43
N SER A 224 -23.82 4.38 -17.58
CA SER A 224 -24.99 4.12 -18.43
C SER A 224 -24.78 2.94 -19.39
N VAL A 225 -23.89 3.09 -20.37
CA VAL A 225 -23.59 2.10 -21.41
C VAL A 225 -22.70 0.99 -20.86
N GLY A 226 -21.77 1.34 -19.98
CA GLY A 226 -20.82 0.41 -19.36
C GLY A 226 -21.37 -0.41 -18.21
N VAL A 227 -22.70 -0.44 -18.01
CA VAL A 227 -23.38 -1.20 -16.94
C VAL A 227 -22.80 -0.84 -15.56
N LEU A 228 -23.08 0.36 -15.05
CA LEU A 228 -22.59 0.87 -13.76
C LEU A 228 -21.05 0.92 -13.60
N GLY A 229 -20.31 0.85 -14.71
CA GLY A 229 -18.85 0.89 -14.73
C GLY A 229 -18.17 -0.47 -14.84
N PHE A 230 -18.91 -1.58 -14.96
CA PHE A 230 -18.30 -2.89 -15.21
C PHE A 230 -17.62 -2.97 -16.59
N TYR A 231 -17.99 -2.12 -17.55
CA TYR A 231 -17.34 -2.02 -18.84
C TYR A 231 -16.87 -0.57 -19.10
N ASP A 232 -15.61 -0.40 -19.48
CA ASP A 232 -15.07 0.92 -19.86
C ASP A 232 -15.47 1.28 -21.29
N ALA A 233 -16.74 1.61 -21.48
CA ALA A 233 -17.28 2.05 -22.76
C ALA A 233 -16.65 3.37 -23.23
N ALA A 234 -16.32 4.27 -22.29
CA ALA A 234 -15.72 5.56 -22.60
C ALA A 234 -14.35 5.41 -23.28
N GLN A 235 -13.49 4.52 -22.78
CA GLN A 235 -12.22 4.23 -23.43
C GLN A 235 -12.40 3.42 -24.72
N ASN A 236 -13.17 2.32 -24.66
CA ASN A 236 -13.20 1.34 -25.76
C ASN A 236 -13.99 1.79 -26.98
N MET A 237 -14.98 2.68 -26.81
CA MET A 237 -15.85 3.13 -27.89
C MET A 237 -15.59 4.59 -28.31
N PHE A 238 -15.09 5.42 -27.39
CA PHE A 238 -14.94 6.86 -27.61
C PHE A 238 -13.51 7.37 -27.42
N ASP A 239 -12.54 6.50 -27.09
CA ASP A 239 -11.13 6.81 -26.81
C ASP A 239 -10.91 7.94 -25.79
N ILE A 240 -11.83 8.05 -24.82
CA ILE A 240 -11.71 9.04 -23.74
C ILE A 240 -10.84 8.44 -22.63
N LYS A 241 -9.58 8.84 -22.53
CA LYS A 241 -8.64 8.34 -21.51
C LYS A 241 -8.91 8.95 -20.14
N SER A 242 -8.70 8.16 -19.08
CA SER A 242 -8.72 8.66 -17.71
C SER A 242 -7.45 9.46 -17.41
N GLY A 243 -7.58 10.53 -16.63
CA GLY A 243 -6.44 11.27 -16.08
C GLY A 243 -5.78 10.55 -14.91
N ASN A 244 -6.50 9.67 -14.20
CA ASN A 244 -5.98 8.93 -13.03
C ASN A 244 -5.37 9.84 -11.94
N GLU A 245 -5.94 11.04 -11.77
CA GLU A 245 -5.42 12.08 -10.89
C GLU A 245 -5.59 11.72 -9.40
N ASP A 246 -4.59 12.02 -8.58
CA ASP A 246 -4.59 11.76 -7.13
C ASP A 246 -4.04 12.94 -6.33
N THR A 247 -4.24 12.92 -5.01
CA THR A 247 -3.86 14.05 -4.13
C THR A 247 -2.33 14.23 -4.08
N GLY A 248 -1.56 13.16 -4.23
CA GLY A 248 -0.10 13.23 -4.33
C GLY A 248 0.36 13.98 -5.59
N GLN A 249 -0.28 13.73 -6.73
CA GLN A 249 -0.05 14.46 -7.98
C GLN A 249 -0.43 15.93 -7.83
N THR A 250 -1.55 16.22 -7.18
CA THR A 250 -1.99 17.59 -6.88
C THR A 250 -0.94 18.35 -6.07
N PHE A 251 -0.41 17.77 -5.00
CA PHE A 251 0.71 18.38 -4.26
C PHE A 251 1.96 18.58 -5.13
N GLY A 252 2.23 17.65 -6.05
CA GLY A 252 3.29 17.78 -7.05
C GLY A 252 3.12 19.01 -7.93
N THR A 253 1.91 19.28 -8.43
CA THR A 253 1.62 20.46 -9.27
C THR A 253 1.78 21.79 -8.53
N TYR A 254 1.59 21.79 -7.21
CA TYR A 254 1.81 22.96 -6.35
C TYR A 254 3.27 23.16 -5.91
N GLY A 255 4.21 22.40 -6.49
CA GLY A 255 5.64 22.56 -6.26
C GLY A 255 6.20 21.76 -5.09
N ILE A 256 5.43 20.85 -4.50
CA ILE A 256 5.99 19.84 -3.59
C ILE A 256 6.71 18.80 -4.46
N GLY A 257 8.01 19.04 -4.65
CA GLY A 257 8.90 18.23 -5.50
C GLY A 257 9.08 16.79 -5.01
N ASP A 258 10.03 16.09 -5.64
CA ASP A 258 10.36 14.72 -5.25
C ASP A 258 10.82 14.69 -3.80
N SER A 259 9.94 14.17 -2.95
CA SER A 259 10.17 14.00 -1.53
C SER A 259 10.87 12.67 -1.26
N VAL A 260 11.35 12.47 -0.04
CA VAL A 260 12.06 11.25 0.37
C VAL A 260 11.26 10.01 -0.03
N TYR A 261 11.91 9.11 -0.76
CA TYR A 261 11.35 7.82 -1.15
C TYR A 261 11.17 6.94 0.09
N ILE A 262 9.99 6.31 0.20
CA ILE A 262 9.64 5.43 1.30
C ILE A 262 8.97 4.20 0.72
N ASN A 263 9.53 3.03 1.01
CA ASN A 263 8.89 1.77 0.67
C ASN A 263 8.13 1.24 1.90
N TRP A 264 6.81 1.39 1.89
CA TRP A 264 5.97 1.01 3.03
C TRP A 264 5.78 -0.52 3.08
N PRO A 265 5.74 -1.12 4.29
CA PRO A 265 5.40 -2.52 4.42
C PRO A 265 3.97 -2.76 3.90
N ILE A 266 3.80 -3.80 3.09
CA ILE A 266 2.55 -4.24 2.43
C ILE A 266 2.06 -3.28 1.33
N PHE A 267 2.14 -1.96 1.54
CA PHE A 267 1.66 -0.95 0.58
C PHE A 267 2.61 -0.70 -0.59
N GLY A 268 3.91 -0.96 -0.42
CA GLY A 268 4.91 -0.85 -1.48
C GLY A 268 5.53 0.54 -1.66
N PRO A 269 6.09 0.82 -2.85
CA PRO A 269 6.80 2.06 -3.17
C PRO A 269 5.93 3.31 -3.00
N SER A 270 6.45 4.33 -2.33
CA SER A 270 5.83 5.63 -2.15
C SER A 270 6.89 6.73 -1.95
N ASN A 271 6.46 7.96 -1.74
CA ASN A 271 7.31 9.03 -1.19
C ASN A 271 6.52 9.80 -0.12
N LEU A 272 7.18 10.66 0.65
CA LEU A 272 6.54 11.40 1.74
C LEU A 272 5.31 12.20 1.29
N ARG A 273 5.38 12.89 0.15
CA ARG A 273 4.26 13.64 -0.46
C ARG A 273 3.11 12.72 -0.80
N ASP A 274 3.37 11.63 -1.51
CA ASP A 274 2.36 10.68 -1.98
C ASP A 274 1.76 9.90 -0.79
N SER A 275 2.51 9.70 0.28
CA SER A 275 2.01 9.13 1.54
C SER A 275 0.99 10.04 2.22
N ILE A 276 1.25 11.36 2.24
CA ILE A 276 0.27 12.34 2.72
C ILE A 276 -0.90 12.43 1.74
N GLY A 277 -0.63 12.34 0.43
CA GLY A 277 -1.63 12.27 -0.63
C GLY A 277 -2.61 11.11 -0.44
N LEU A 278 -2.12 9.92 -0.08
CA LEU A 278 -2.95 8.74 0.20
C LEU A 278 -3.96 8.99 1.33
N VAL A 279 -3.58 9.74 2.36
CA VAL A 279 -4.50 10.13 3.45
C VAL A 279 -5.58 11.07 2.89
N GLY A 280 -5.21 12.04 2.06
CA GLY A 280 -6.15 12.91 1.36
C GLY A 280 -7.11 12.14 0.47
N ASP A 281 -6.59 11.20 -0.33
CA ASP A 281 -7.37 10.34 -1.22
C ASP A 281 -8.35 9.45 -0.46
N THR A 282 -8.04 9.10 0.79
CA THR A 282 -8.98 8.35 1.64
C THR A 282 -10.26 9.14 1.90
N PHE A 283 -10.20 10.47 2.04
CA PHE A 283 -11.40 11.31 2.17
C PHE A 283 -12.15 11.51 0.85
N LEU A 284 -11.50 11.24 -0.28
CA LEU A 284 -12.09 11.42 -1.61
C LEU A 284 -12.62 10.11 -2.21
N ASP A 285 -12.19 8.95 -1.71
CA ASP A 285 -12.69 7.64 -2.13
C ASP A 285 -14.07 7.38 -1.49
N PRO A 286 -15.15 7.22 -2.28
CA PRO A 286 -16.46 6.89 -1.75
C PRO A 286 -16.48 5.60 -0.90
N LEU A 287 -15.56 4.67 -1.14
CA LEU A 287 -15.46 3.44 -0.36
C LEU A 287 -15.06 3.67 1.10
N SER A 288 -14.44 4.80 1.42
CA SER A 288 -14.09 5.12 2.82
C SER A 288 -15.32 5.36 3.70
N TYR A 289 -16.47 5.65 3.07
CA TYR A 289 -17.76 5.94 3.71
C TYR A 289 -18.73 4.75 3.72
N VAL A 290 -18.35 3.61 3.13
CA VAL A 290 -19.06 2.31 3.21
C VAL A 290 -18.88 1.75 4.65
N PRO A 291 -19.80 0.90 5.18
CA PRO A 291 -20.10 0.76 6.62
C PRO A 291 -18.91 0.73 7.58
N ASP A 292 -19.14 1.21 8.81
CA ASP A 292 -18.16 1.55 9.85
C ASP A 292 -17.18 0.43 10.28
N ASP A 293 -17.32 -0.79 9.77
CA ASP A 293 -16.40 -1.88 10.04
C ASP A 293 -15.09 -1.72 9.25
N ILE A 294 -14.01 -1.49 9.99
CA ILE A 294 -12.64 -1.42 9.46
C ILE A 294 -12.24 -2.71 8.71
N TRP A 295 -12.75 -3.87 9.11
CA TRP A 295 -12.45 -5.15 8.49
C TRP A 295 -13.10 -5.29 7.12
N VAL A 296 -14.31 -4.77 6.95
CA VAL A 296 -15.00 -4.74 5.66
C VAL A 296 -14.25 -3.86 4.68
N ARG A 297 -13.82 -2.66 5.12
CA ARG A 297 -13.02 -1.74 4.29
C ARG A 297 -11.68 -2.35 3.91
N ALA A 298 -10.97 -2.94 4.86
CA ALA A 298 -9.72 -3.64 4.60
C ALA A 298 -9.91 -4.81 3.62
N GLY A 299 -11.00 -5.56 3.74
CA GLY A 299 -11.36 -6.65 2.82
C GLY A 299 -11.60 -6.15 1.39
N ILE A 300 -12.36 -5.06 1.22
CA ILE A 300 -12.61 -4.46 -0.10
C ILE A 300 -11.31 -3.97 -0.73
N GLN A 301 -10.45 -3.28 0.02
CA GLN A 301 -9.18 -2.79 -0.49
C GLN A 301 -8.22 -3.94 -0.83
N SER A 302 -8.18 -4.97 0.00
CA SER A 302 -7.39 -6.19 -0.26
C SER A 302 -7.87 -6.87 -1.53
N PHE A 303 -9.18 -7.02 -1.70
CA PHE A 303 -9.78 -7.59 -2.91
C PHE A 303 -9.50 -6.76 -4.16
N ARG A 304 -9.60 -5.43 -4.07
CA ARG A 304 -9.24 -4.51 -5.16
C ARG A 304 -7.77 -4.71 -5.57
N TYR A 305 -6.87 -4.76 -4.59
CA TYR A 305 -5.44 -4.98 -4.82
C TYR A 305 -5.15 -6.37 -5.44
N GLU A 306 -5.77 -7.43 -4.91
CA GLU A 306 -5.64 -8.79 -5.42
C GLU A 306 -6.16 -8.89 -6.87
N ASN A 307 -7.31 -8.30 -7.16
CA ASN A 307 -7.87 -8.27 -8.51
C ASN A 307 -6.92 -7.58 -9.49
N GLU A 308 -6.31 -6.46 -9.11
CA GLU A 308 -5.27 -5.78 -9.91
C GLU A 308 -4.05 -6.68 -10.17
N VAL A 309 -3.50 -7.29 -9.12
CA VAL A 309 -2.35 -8.20 -9.26
C VAL A 309 -2.68 -9.37 -10.17
N SER A 310 -3.91 -9.89 -10.10
CA SER A 310 -4.34 -11.01 -10.94
C SER A 310 -4.33 -10.67 -12.44
N LEU A 311 -4.47 -9.40 -12.81
CA LEU A 311 -4.47 -8.93 -14.20
C LEU A 311 -3.06 -8.64 -14.71
N LYS A 312 -2.08 -8.48 -13.82
CA LYS A 312 -0.68 -8.11 -14.11
C LYS A 312 0.31 -9.19 -13.72
N MET A 313 -0.13 -10.45 -13.74
CA MET A 313 0.70 -11.58 -13.32
C MET A 313 1.97 -11.68 -14.16
N GLY A 314 3.11 -11.85 -13.49
CA GLY A 314 4.40 -12.01 -14.17
C GLY A 314 5.11 -10.69 -14.47
N GLU A 315 4.43 -9.54 -14.51
CA GLU A 315 5.09 -8.25 -14.78
C GLU A 315 6.15 -7.92 -13.74
N TYR A 316 5.80 -8.07 -12.45
CA TYR A 316 6.72 -7.84 -11.34
C TYR A 316 7.91 -8.81 -11.37
N GLU A 317 7.66 -10.08 -11.63
CA GLU A 317 8.73 -11.08 -11.69
C GLU A 317 9.63 -10.89 -12.91
N ASN A 318 9.08 -10.48 -14.04
CA ASN A 318 9.86 -10.17 -15.24
C ASN A 318 10.74 -8.95 -14.99
N LEU A 319 10.22 -7.90 -14.35
CA LEU A 319 11.01 -6.74 -13.92
C LEU A 319 12.13 -7.16 -12.97
N LYS A 320 11.82 -7.97 -11.95
CA LYS A 320 12.79 -8.45 -10.96
C LYS A 320 13.88 -9.32 -11.59
N LYS A 321 13.54 -10.19 -12.55
CA LYS A 321 14.49 -11.08 -13.23
C LYS A 321 15.40 -10.34 -14.21
N ALA A 322 14.90 -9.27 -14.83
CA ALA A 322 15.67 -8.47 -15.77
C ALA A 322 16.59 -7.44 -15.08
N ALA A 323 16.27 -7.08 -13.85
CA ALA A 323 17.00 -6.08 -13.07
C ALA A 323 18.31 -6.63 -12.47
N LEU A 324 19.38 -5.82 -12.55
CA LEU A 324 20.62 -6.06 -11.80
C LEU A 324 20.41 -5.89 -10.29
N ASP A 325 19.74 -4.79 -9.91
CA ASP A 325 19.23 -4.56 -8.56
C ASP A 325 17.70 -4.33 -8.66
N PRO A 326 16.88 -5.31 -8.24
CA PRO A 326 15.43 -5.21 -8.28
C PRO A 326 14.87 -4.05 -7.45
N TYR A 327 15.53 -3.71 -6.33
CA TYR A 327 15.07 -2.63 -5.48
C TYR A 327 15.23 -1.28 -6.18
N ILE A 328 16.43 -1.01 -6.71
CA ILE A 328 16.72 0.23 -7.46
C ILE A 328 15.80 0.34 -8.67
N SER A 329 15.63 -0.76 -9.42
CA SER A 329 14.78 -0.77 -10.62
C SER A 329 13.31 -0.44 -10.32
N VAL A 330 12.76 -1.00 -9.23
CA VAL A 330 11.38 -0.70 -8.79
C VAL A 330 11.25 0.74 -8.30
N ARG A 331 12.21 1.23 -7.52
CA ARG A 331 12.24 2.62 -7.04
C ARG A 331 12.28 3.61 -8.20
N ASP A 332 13.19 3.40 -9.15
CA ASP A 332 13.40 4.34 -10.25
C ASP A 332 12.22 4.31 -11.22
N ALA A 333 11.65 3.13 -11.49
CA ALA A 333 10.41 2.99 -12.26
C ALA A 333 9.23 3.73 -11.58
N TYR A 334 9.10 3.62 -10.25
CA TYR A 334 8.10 4.36 -9.49
C TYR A 334 8.28 5.87 -9.64
N LEU A 335 9.49 6.38 -9.39
CA LEU A 335 9.79 7.82 -9.45
C LEU A 335 9.61 8.37 -10.86
N GLN A 336 10.07 7.65 -11.88
CA GLN A 336 9.88 8.04 -13.28
C GLN A 336 8.39 8.12 -13.64
N THR A 337 7.59 7.13 -13.20
CA THR A 337 6.14 7.12 -13.41
C THR A 337 5.46 8.31 -12.73
N ARG A 338 5.80 8.60 -11.47
CA ARG A 338 5.22 9.75 -10.74
C ARG A 338 5.62 11.09 -11.36
N ARG A 339 6.88 11.26 -11.77
CA ARG A 339 7.36 12.46 -12.47
C ARG A 339 6.60 12.69 -13.78
N LYS A 340 6.29 11.60 -14.50
CA LYS A 340 5.49 11.67 -15.73
C LYS A 340 4.05 12.11 -15.44
N GLN A 341 3.39 11.47 -14.49
CA GLN A 341 2.01 11.77 -14.09
C GLN A 341 1.80 13.23 -13.66
N ILE A 342 2.79 13.84 -12.99
CA ILE A 342 2.71 15.23 -12.54
C ILE A 342 2.93 16.24 -13.69
N LYS A 343 3.66 15.83 -14.74
CA LYS A 343 3.99 16.70 -15.88
C LYS A 343 2.90 16.72 -16.95
N GLU A 344 2.22 15.59 -17.15
CA GLU A 344 1.02 15.45 -17.98
C GLU A 344 -0.17 16.15 -17.32
#